data_AF-A0A1R3HES6-F1
#
_entry.id   AF-A0A1R3HES6-F1
#
_cell.length_a   1.000
_cell.length_b   1.000
_cell.length_c   1.000
_cell.angle_alpha   90.00
_cell.angle_beta   90.00
_cell.angle_gamma   90.00
#
_symmetry.space_group_name_H-M   'P 1'
#
loop_
_entity.id
_entity.type
_entity.pdbx_description
1 polymer ?
#
loop_
_entity_poly.entity_id
_entity_poly.type
_entity_poly.pdbx_seq_one_letter_code
_entity_poly.pdbx_strand_id
1 'polypeptide(L)'
;INDDGAMYKPIKDLISALEEQLSMSFPEGDITSSPDVRFNPLVRDLVRLLIGFTKYTTDANPVHINRVATWLRIPYNKIPDYVETITILQRHDIFGELLVRGLIHCSAMTSLPSPTSPEIQELTLDCDSKTFTIEGDKTKILILTTKAAMRTILLSAFEVDPITGKTTHRVGLTVSQQPSHTCSHGCFICEAMSYNRRPCATVPFKIARYNAAGAGNSIHSCRSLAIKDNQAPDFMIVTETRLHGIRAIDMRSCFGYDQAQSIEPISCRGGQWVLWHSQNIHFEIFRKDELLIRGAISHVRKGPVLKDVSSSPA
;
A
#
# COMPACT_ATOMS: atom_id res chain seq x y z
N ILE A 1 36.22 -20.61 -14.47
CA ILE A 1 34.82 -20.48 -14.90
C ILE A 1 34.35 -19.11 -14.43
N ASN A 2 34.79 -18.08 -15.15
CA ASN A 2 34.27 -16.72 -15.02
C ASN A 2 33.23 -16.61 -16.12
N ASP A 3 32.06 -17.17 -15.86
CA ASP A 3 30.90 -17.03 -16.72
C ASP A 3 29.99 -16.01 -16.03
N ASP A 4 30.33 -14.73 -16.17
CA ASP A 4 29.37 -13.62 -16.01
C ASP A 4 28.38 -13.62 -17.19
N GLY A 5 27.96 -14.82 -17.60
CA GLY A 5 26.91 -15.06 -18.57
C GLY A 5 25.66 -14.39 -18.04
N ALA A 6 25.23 -13.35 -18.75
CA ALA A 6 24.11 -12.51 -18.35
C ALA A 6 22.94 -13.39 -17.93
N MET A 7 22.60 -13.33 -16.63
CA MET A 7 21.57 -14.20 -16.08
C MET A 7 20.25 -13.98 -16.83
N TYR A 8 19.67 -15.07 -17.32
CA TYR A 8 18.47 -15.07 -18.15
C TYR A 8 17.33 -14.31 -17.46
N LYS A 9 16.65 -13.42 -18.18
CA LYS A 9 15.69 -12.45 -17.60
C LYS A 9 14.65 -13.11 -16.69
N PRO A 10 13.95 -14.20 -17.07
CA PRO A 10 13.03 -14.89 -16.17
C PRO A 10 13.62 -15.35 -14.84
N ILE A 11 14.90 -15.72 -14.79
CA ILE A 11 15.58 -16.08 -13.55
C ILE A 11 15.84 -14.82 -12.72
N LYS A 12 16.19 -13.68 -13.35
CA LYS A 12 16.35 -12.39 -12.64
C LYS A 12 15.02 -11.94 -12.04
N ASP A 13 13.93 -12.07 -12.79
CA ASP A 13 12.58 -11.74 -12.33
C ASP A 13 12.16 -12.67 -11.18
N LEU A 14 12.44 -13.97 -11.28
CA LEU A 14 12.21 -14.93 -10.19
C LEU A 14 13.01 -14.57 -8.94
N ILE A 15 14.32 -14.33 -9.06
CA ILE A 15 15.17 -13.97 -7.91
C ILE A 15 14.63 -12.71 -7.25
N SER A 16 14.35 -11.67 -8.04
CA SER A 16 13.86 -10.41 -7.50
C SER A 16 12.53 -10.58 -6.76
N ALA A 17 11.59 -11.35 -7.34
CA ALA A 17 10.34 -11.66 -6.67
C ALA A 17 10.59 -12.40 -5.34
N LEU A 18 11.51 -13.38 -5.31
CA LEU A 18 11.83 -14.11 -4.10
C LEU A 18 12.52 -13.23 -3.03
N GLU A 19 13.44 -12.36 -3.44
CA GLU A 19 14.10 -11.40 -2.54
C GLU A 19 13.06 -10.47 -1.88
N GLU A 20 12.12 -9.93 -2.66
CA GLU A 20 11.03 -9.09 -2.12
C GLU A 20 10.13 -9.88 -1.16
N GLN A 21 9.70 -11.09 -1.54
CA GLN A 21 8.74 -11.88 -0.73
C GLN A 21 9.33 -12.45 0.55
N LEU A 22 10.63 -12.70 0.57
CA LEU A 22 11.32 -13.33 1.69
C LEU A 22 12.12 -12.32 2.53
N SER A 23 12.25 -11.07 2.07
CA SER A 23 13.09 -10.03 2.68
C SER A 23 14.54 -10.50 2.88
N MET A 24 15.12 -11.09 1.84
CA MET A 24 16.50 -11.60 1.82
C MET A 24 17.17 -11.28 0.48
N SER A 25 18.50 -11.37 0.41
CA SER A 25 19.27 -11.05 -0.80
C SER A 25 19.91 -12.31 -1.38
N PHE A 26 19.85 -12.49 -2.69
CA PHE A 26 20.56 -13.57 -3.38
C PHE A 26 22.06 -13.24 -3.48
N PRO A 27 22.97 -14.22 -3.26
CA PRO A 27 22.75 -15.62 -2.93
C PRO A 27 22.84 -15.91 -1.42
N GLU A 28 22.61 -14.93 -0.56
CA GLU A 28 22.79 -15.03 0.89
C GLU A 28 21.52 -15.46 1.63
N GLY A 29 21.68 -16.12 2.78
CA GLY A 29 20.57 -16.59 3.60
C GLY A 29 19.92 -17.89 3.13
N ASP A 30 18.83 -18.27 3.80
CA ASP A 30 18.02 -19.43 3.41
C ASP A 30 16.52 -19.18 3.66
N ILE A 31 15.66 -20.05 3.11
CA ILE A 31 14.21 -19.90 3.26
C ILE A 31 13.72 -20.00 4.71
N THR A 32 14.48 -20.64 5.61
CA THR A 32 14.13 -20.78 7.03
C THR A 32 14.46 -19.54 7.85
N SER A 33 15.38 -18.70 7.35
CA SER A 33 15.72 -17.41 7.94
C SER A 33 14.64 -16.35 7.76
N SER A 34 13.79 -16.50 6.74
CA SER A 34 12.73 -15.54 6.43
C SER A 34 11.67 -15.49 7.54
N PRO A 35 11.36 -14.31 8.11
CA PRO A 35 10.29 -14.16 9.09
C PRO A 35 8.94 -14.58 8.49
N ASP A 36 8.66 -14.21 7.24
CA ASP A 36 7.44 -14.54 6.52
C ASP A 36 7.15 -16.04 6.48
N VAL A 37 8.18 -16.87 6.25
CA VAL A 37 8.06 -18.34 6.22
C VAL A 37 7.81 -18.92 7.61
N ARG A 38 8.37 -18.31 8.66
CA ARG A 38 8.14 -18.76 10.05
C ARG A 38 6.72 -18.49 10.51
N PHE A 39 6.14 -17.35 10.10
CA PHE A 39 4.76 -16.99 10.45
C PHE A 39 3.72 -17.64 9.56
N ASN A 40 4.03 -17.87 8.29
CA ASN A 40 3.12 -18.49 7.33
C ASN A 40 3.84 -19.60 6.52
N PRO A 41 3.68 -20.87 6.93
CA PRO A 41 4.27 -22.00 6.22
C PRO A 41 3.87 -22.10 4.74
N LEU A 42 2.71 -21.55 4.33
CA LEU A 42 2.30 -21.51 2.93
C LEU A 42 3.28 -20.73 2.04
N VAL A 43 4.02 -19.78 2.60
CA VAL A 43 5.05 -19.03 1.86
C VAL A 43 6.13 -19.96 1.31
N ARG A 44 6.45 -21.04 2.03
CA ARG A 44 7.38 -22.06 1.53
C ARG A 44 6.85 -22.77 0.30
N ASP A 45 5.56 -23.12 0.30
CA ASP A 45 4.92 -23.76 -0.84
C ASP A 45 4.78 -22.79 -2.02
N LEU A 46 4.53 -21.51 -1.76
CA LEU A 46 4.54 -20.45 -2.78
C LEU A 46 5.92 -20.34 -3.43
N VAL A 47 7.01 -20.31 -2.65
CA VAL A 47 8.36 -20.24 -3.20
C VAL A 47 8.67 -21.46 -4.09
N ARG A 48 8.34 -22.67 -3.64
CA ARG A 48 8.49 -23.90 -4.44
C ARG A 48 7.70 -23.82 -5.73
N LEU A 49 6.46 -23.34 -5.63
CA LEU A 49 5.58 -23.14 -6.77
C LEU A 49 6.15 -22.14 -7.77
N LEU A 50 6.67 -20.98 -7.32
CA LEU A 50 7.27 -19.97 -8.20
C LEU A 50 8.47 -20.54 -8.96
N ILE A 51 9.34 -21.30 -8.29
CA ILE A 51 10.49 -21.96 -8.93
C ILE A 51 10.02 -22.99 -9.97
N GLY A 52 9.05 -23.84 -9.62
CA GLY A 52 8.46 -24.83 -10.53
C GLY A 52 7.77 -24.16 -11.73
N PHE A 53 7.00 -23.11 -11.48
CA PHE A 53 6.34 -22.33 -12.51
C PHE A 53 7.35 -21.76 -13.50
N THR A 54 8.37 -21.03 -13.03
CA THR A 54 9.42 -20.49 -13.91
C THR A 54 10.15 -21.59 -14.68
N LYS A 55 10.42 -22.76 -14.06
CA LYS A 55 11.05 -23.91 -14.72
C LYS A 55 10.25 -24.41 -15.92
N TYR A 56 8.91 -24.38 -15.88
CA TYR A 56 8.06 -24.97 -16.91
C TYR A 56 7.39 -23.99 -17.86
N THR A 57 7.28 -22.71 -17.49
CA THR A 57 6.67 -21.68 -18.34
C THR A 57 7.68 -20.82 -19.08
N THR A 58 8.98 -21.04 -18.83
CA THR A 58 10.07 -20.29 -19.46
C THR A 58 11.14 -21.25 -19.95
N ASP A 59 11.93 -20.85 -20.94
CA ASP A 59 13.09 -21.62 -21.45
C ASP A 59 14.31 -21.51 -20.51
N ALA A 60 14.07 -21.41 -19.20
CA ALA A 60 15.12 -21.23 -18.21
C ALA A 60 16.03 -22.45 -18.15
N ASN A 61 17.34 -22.22 -18.27
CA ASN A 61 18.36 -23.26 -18.13
C ASN A 61 18.21 -23.98 -16.76
N PRO A 62 18.12 -25.32 -16.72
CA PRO A 62 18.03 -26.09 -15.49
C PRO A 62 19.14 -25.78 -14.46
N VAL A 63 20.33 -25.39 -14.90
CA VAL A 63 21.44 -24.96 -14.04
C VAL A 63 21.06 -23.72 -13.22
N HIS A 64 20.38 -22.74 -13.81
CA HIS A 64 19.93 -21.54 -13.11
C HIS A 64 18.83 -21.85 -12.10
N ILE A 65 17.86 -22.69 -12.47
CA ILE A 65 16.82 -23.16 -11.55
C ILE A 65 17.45 -23.88 -10.35
N ASN A 66 18.43 -24.76 -10.60
CA ASN A 66 19.14 -25.46 -9.54
C ASN A 66 19.93 -24.49 -8.63
N ARG A 67 20.49 -23.41 -9.19
CA ARG A 67 21.18 -22.37 -8.41
C ARG A 67 20.22 -21.65 -7.45
N VAL A 68 19.03 -21.27 -7.91
CA VAL A 68 17.98 -20.65 -7.07
C VAL A 68 17.49 -21.63 -5.98
N ALA A 69 17.27 -22.90 -6.35
CA ALA A 69 16.85 -23.92 -5.39
C ALA A 69 17.91 -24.19 -4.32
N THR A 70 19.19 -24.22 -4.72
CA THR A 70 20.34 -24.41 -3.80
C THR A 70 20.45 -23.26 -2.82
N TRP A 71 20.33 -22.01 -3.30
CA TRP A 71 20.30 -20.82 -2.45
C TRP A 71 19.25 -20.95 -1.33
N LEU A 72 18.04 -21.37 -1.69
CA LEU A 72 16.94 -21.51 -0.74
C LEU A 72 16.93 -22.83 0.03
N ARG A 73 17.95 -23.69 -0.15
CA ARG A 73 18.05 -25.03 0.44
C ARG A 73 16.82 -25.91 0.15
N ILE A 74 16.22 -25.76 -1.03
CA ILE A 74 15.10 -26.58 -1.49
C ILE A 74 15.67 -27.75 -2.30
N PRO A 75 15.52 -29.00 -1.84
CA PRO A 75 15.95 -30.15 -2.63
C PRO A 75 15.28 -30.15 -4.01
N TYR A 76 16.03 -30.46 -5.06
CA TYR A 76 15.52 -30.37 -6.44
C TYR A 76 14.28 -31.26 -6.67
N ASN A 77 14.20 -32.42 -6.02
CA ASN A 77 13.04 -33.32 -6.04
C ASN A 77 11.82 -32.80 -5.26
N LYS A 78 11.94 -31.67 -4.56
CA LYS A 78 10.83 -30.96 -3.93
C LYS A 78 10.33 -29.80 -4.79
N ILE A 79 10.96 -29.49 -5.91
CA ILE A 79 10.39 -28.54 -6.88
C ILE A 79 9.24 -29.29 -7.58
N PRO A 80 8.00 -28.78 -7.54
CA PRO A 80 6.88 -29.45 -8.16
C PRO A 80 7.13 -29.64 -9.65
N ASP A 81 6.67 -30.77 -10.20
CA ASP A 81 6.65 -30.97 -11.65
C ASP A 81 5.53 -30.14 -12.31
N TYR A 82 5.39 -30.22 -13.64
CA TYR A 82 4.38 -29.44 -14.35
C TYR A 82 2.95 -29.71 -13.86
N VAL A 83 2.58 -30.98 -13.65
CA VAL A 83 1.23 -31.36 -13.23
C VAL A 83 0.99 -30.93 -11.78
N GLU A 84 1.98 -31.12 -10.91
CA GLU A 84 1.92 -30.67 -9.53
C GLU A 84 1.84 -29.14 -9.44
N THR A 85 2.62 -28.39 -10.24
CA THR A 85 2.57 -26.92 -10.32
C THR A 85 1.16 -26.43 -10.65
N ILE A 86 0.53 -26.97 -11.70
CA ILE A 86 -0.84 -26.59 -12.08
C ILE A 86 -1.84 -26.97 -10.98
N THR A 87 -1.69 -28.14 -10.36
CA THR A 87 -2.55 -28.61 -9.27
C THR A 87 -2.45 -27.69 -8.05
N ILE A 88 -1.24 -27.28 -7.67
CA ILE A 88 -1.01 -26.36 -6.54
C ILE A 88 -1.60 -24.98 -6.84
N LEU A 89 -1.45 -24.47 -8.07
CA LEU A 89 -2.02 -23.18 -8.50
C LEU A 89 -3.54 -23.12 -8.43
N GLN A 90 -4.21 -24.25 -8.62
CA GLN A 90 -5.67 -24.36 -8.53
C GLN A 90 -6.18 -24.35 -7.08
N ARG A 91 -5.30 -24.52 -6.08
CA ARG A 91 -5.71 -24.45 -4.68
C ARG A 91 -6.06 -23.00 -4.30
N HIS A 92 -7.23 -22.83 -3.71
CA HIS A 92 -7.77 -21.51 -3.37
C HIS A 92 -6.90 -20.73 -2.37
N ASP A 93 -6.29 -21.41 -1.40
CA ASP A 93 -5.40 -20.80 -0.40
C ASP A 93 -4.12 -20.25 -1.04
N ILE A 94 -3.50 -21.01 -1.94
CA ILE A 94 -2.31 -20.60 -2.69
C ILE A 94 -2.63 -19.44 -3.62
N PHE A 95 -3.72 -19.54 -4.40
CA PHE A 95 -4.12 -18.48 -5.32
C PHE A 95 -4.43 -17.17 -4.57
N GLY A 96 -5.14 -17.27 -3.44
CA GLY A 96 -5.39 -16.14 -2.55
C GLY A 96 -4.11 -15.48 -2.08
N GLU A 97 -3.11 -16.26 -1.66
CA GLU A 97 -1.83 -15.68 -1.21
C GLU A 97 -1.01 -15.07 -2.34
N LEU A 98 -1.01 -15.65 -3.54
CA LEU A 98 -0.39 -15.04 -4.71
C LEU A 98 -0.99 -13.66 -5.01
N LEU A 99 -2.32 -13.51 -4.89
CA LEU A 99 -3.00 -12.23 -5.07
C LEU A 99 -2.66 -11.22 -3.97
N VAL A 100 -2.73 -11.66 -2.70
CA VAL A 100 -2.47 -10.86 -1.51
C VAL A 100 -1.03 -10.33 -1.47
N ARG A 101 -0.08 -11.11 -1.98
CA ARG A 101 1.35 -10.74 -2.07
C ARG A 101 1.72 -10.00 -3.35
N GLY A 102 0.76 -9.77 -4.25
CA GLY A 102 0.98 -9.08 -5.51
C GLY A 102 1.84 -9.84 -6.51
N LEU A 103 1.93 -11.16 -6.38
CA LEU A 103 2.69 -12.02 -7.29
C LEU A 103 1.95 -12.33 -8.58
N ILE A 104 0.62 -12.22 -8.55
CA ILE A 104 -0.24 -12.36 -9.74
C ILE A 104 -1.29 -11.25 -9.80
N HIS A 105 -1.74 -10.95 -11.02
CA HIS A 105 -2.90 -10.13 -11.28
C HIS A 105 -4.08 -11.01 -11.69
N CYS A 106 -5.30 -10.57 -11.40
CA CYS A 106 -6.53 -11.31 -11.73
C CYS A 106 -6.69 -11.59 -13.24
N SER A 107 -6.02 -10.80 -14.10
CA SER A 107 -6.18 -10.89 -15.54
C SER A 107 -5.32 -11.96 -16.22
N ALA A 108 -4.21 -12.42 -15.62
CA ALA A 108 -3.45 -13.61 -16.02
C ALA A 108 -2.14 -13.74 -15.22
N MET A 109 -1.67 -14.98 -15.04
CA MET A 109 -0.31 -15.28 -14.60
C MET A 109 0.57 -15.53 -15.83
N THR A 110 0.79 -14.49 -16.63
CA THR A 110 1.65 -14.58 -17.84
C THR A 110 3.12 -14.34 -17.52
N SER A 111 3.42 -13.64 -16.43
CA SER A 111 4.79 -13.29 -16.03
C SER A 111 4.83 -12.88 -14.57
N LEU A 112 5.99 -13.07 -13.92
CA LEU A 112 6.24 -12.48 -12.61
C LEU A 112 6.33 -10.95 -12.72
N PRO A 113 5.83 -10.21 -11.72
CA PRO A 113 5.96 -8.76 -11.72
C PRO A 113 7.45 -8.39 -11.66
N SER A 114 7.85 -7.47 -12.53
CA SER A 114 9.18 -6.87 -12.45
C SER A 114 9.25 -5.97 -11.21
N PRO A 115 10.32 -6.05 -10.39
CA PRO A 115 10.54 -5.22 -9.20
C PRO A 115 10.87 -3.78 -9.62
N THR A 116 9.91 -3.09 -10.23
CA THR A 116 10.12 -1.71 -10.66
C THR A 116 9.85 -0.82 -9.47
N SER A 117 10.83 -0.01 -9.07
CA SER A 117 10.60 1.04 -8.09
C SER A 117 9.45 1.92 -8.60
N PRO A 118 8.35 2.06 -7.84
CA PRO A 118 7.19 2.79 -8.32
C PRO A 118 7.58 4.23 -8.62
N GLU A 119 7.17 4.71 -9.80
CA GLU A 119 7.34 6.10 -10.18
C GLU A 119 6.54 6.99 -9.22
N ILE A 120 7.21 7.98 -8.64
CA ILE A 120 6.58 9.02 -7.81
C ILE A 120 6.23 10.18 -8.74
N GLN A 121 4.94 10.49 -8.81
CA GLN A 121 4.43 11.63 -9.55
C GLN A 121 3.85 12.65 -8.56
N GLU A 122 4.37 13.87 -8.59
CA GLU A 122 3.85 14.98 -7.79
C GLU A 122 2.86 15.81 -8.60
N LEU A 123 1.73 16.17 -7.99
CA LEU A 123 0.66 16.95 -8.63
C LEU A 123 0.14 18.00 -7.65
N THR A 124 0.01 19.24 -8.12
CA THR A 124 -0.64 20.33 -7.38
C THR A 124 -2.08 20.49 -7.87
N LEU A 125 -3.03 20.60 -6.94
CA LEU A 125 -4.45 20.79 -7.27
C LEU A 125 -4.78 22.29 -7.29
N ASP A 126 -4.83 22.84 -8.50
CA ASP A 126 -5.19 24.25 -8.73
C ASP A 126 -6.70 24.49 -8.80
N CYS A 127 -7.50 23.44 -8.62
CA CYS A 127 -8.96 23.49 -8.70
C CYS A 127 -9.62 23.09 -7.39
N ASP A 128 -10.85 23.54 -7.21
CA ASP A 128 -11.68 23.30 -6.01
C ASP A 128 -12.14 21.86 -5.91
N SER A 129 -12.18 21.13 -7.03
CA SER A 129 -12.58 19.73 -7.03
C SER A 129 -11.87 18.98 -8.14
N LYS A 130 -11.30 17.82 -7.80
CA LYS A 130 -10.67 16.91 -8.76
C LYS A 130 -11.01 15.48 -8.40
N THR A 131 -11.40 14.69 -9.40
CA THR A 131 -11.56 13.25 -9.26
C THR A 131 -10.53 12.55 -10.13
N PHE A 132 -9.90 11.53 -9.55
CA PHE A 132 -8.93 10.66 -10.20
C PHE A 132 -9.53 9.27 -10.32
N THR A 133 -9.41 8.68 -11.50
CA THR A 133 -9.74 7.28 -11.73
C THR A 133 -8.43 6.53 -11.93
N ILE A 134 -8.27 5.41 -11.24
CA ILE A 134 -7.03 4.66 -11.21
C ILE A 134 -7.32 3.18 -11.40
N GLU A 135 -6.63 2.58 -12.36
CA GLU A 135 -6.68 1.15 -12.59
C GLU A 135 -5.84 0.43 -11.53
N GLY A 136 -6.36 -0.67 -10.97
CA GLY A 136 -5.71 -1.41 -9.89
C GLY A 136 -4.40 -2.10 -10.30
N ASP A 137 -4.14 -2.32 -11.57
CA ASP A 137 -2.89 -2.91 -12.07
C ASP A 137 -1.72 -1.91 -12.15
N LYS A 138 -1.97 -0.60 -12.06
CA LYS A 138 -0.93 0.44 -12.18
C LYS A 138 -0.27 0.76 -10.83
N THR A 139 0.98 0.33 -10.67
CA THR A 139 1.86 0.67 -9.54
C THR A 139 2.44 2.09 -9.71
N LYS A 140 1.67 3.10 -9.29
CA LYS A 140 2.12 4.50 -9.25
C LYS A 140 1.91 5.10 -7.86
N ILE A 141 2.88 5.88 -7.39
CA ILE A 141 2.73 6.72 -6.20
C ILE A 141 2.38 8.12 -6.69
N LEU A 142 1.26 8.66 -6.21
CA LEU A 142 0.87 10.05 -6.48
C LEU A 142 1.01 10.86 -5.20
N ILE A 143 1.71 11.98 -5.26
CA ILE A 143 1.79 12.95 -4.18
C ILE A 143 0.96 14.16 -4.60
N LEU A 144 -0.20 14.31 -3.98
CA LEU A 144 -1.15 15.38 -4.29
C LEU A 144 -1.00 16.50 -3.26
N THR A 145 -0.74 17.72 -3.71
CA THR A 145 -0.73 18.91 -2.84
C THR A 145 -1.95 19.75 -3.16
N THR A 146 -2.83 19.98 -2.19
CA THR A 146 -4.01 20.84 -2.39
C THR A 146 -3.61 22.32 -2.35
N LYS A 147 -4.44 23.20 -2.93
CA LYS A 147 -4.42 24.61 -2.53
C LYS A 147 -4.68 24.76 -1.02
N ALA A 148 -4.22 25.87 -0.43
CA ALA A 148 -4.44 26.14 0.99
C ALA A 148 -5.94 26.11 1.34
N ALA A 149 -6.29 25.33 2.35
CA ALA A 149 -7.69 25.10 2.73
C ALA A 149 -7.84 24.86 4.22
N MET A 150 -9.05 25.10 4.73
CA MET A 150 -9.39 24.69 6.10
C MET A 150 -9.80 23.22 6.15
N ARG A 151 -10.44 22.75 5.07
CA ARG A 151 -11.07 21.45 5.00
C ARG A 151 -11.04 20.91 3.57
N THR A 152 -10.75 19.62 3.44
CA THR A 152 -10.80 18.89 2.18
C THR A 152 -11.76 17.72 2.33
N ILE A 153 -12.78 17.63 1.48
CA ILE A 153 -13.67 16.48 1.42
C ILE A 153 -13.02 15.41 0.57
N LEU A 154 -12.86 14.22 1.16
CA LEU A 154 -12.42 13.01 0.49
C LEU A 154 -13.64 12.15 0.14
N LEU A 155 -13.70 11.71 -1.11
CA LEU A 155 -14.48 10.57 -1.55
C LEU A 155 -13.49 9.55 -2.10
N SER A 156 -13.48 8.35 -1.55
CA SER A 156 -12.65 7.29 -2.05
C SER A 156 -13.47 6.03 -2.16
N ALA A 157 -13.53 5.47 -3.36
CA ALA A 157 -14.31 4.29 -3.65
C ALA A 157 -13.58 3.37 -4.61
N PHE A 158 -13.96 2.11 -4.66
CA PHE A 158 -13.52 1.22 -5.72
C PHE A 158 -14.65 0.34 -6.24
N GLU A 159 -14.49 -0.11 -7.47
CA GLU A 159 -15.39 -1.02 -8.16
C GLU A 159 -14.58 -2.21 -8.67
N VAL A 160 -15.19 -3.40 -8.69
CA VAL A 160 -14.62 -4.62 -9.28
C VAL A 160 -15.49 -5.00 -10.46
N ASP A 161 -14.90 -5.09 -11.64
CA ASP A 161 -15.57 -5.63 -12.83
C ASP A 161 -15.81 -7.13 -12.61
N PRO A 162 -17.07 -7.60 -12.61
CA PRO A 162 -17.39 -9.00 -12.32
C PRO A 162 -16.92 -9.95 -13.43
N ILE A 163 -16.73 -9.46 -14.66
CA ILE A 163 -16.31 -10.26 -15.81
C ILE A 163 -14.79 -10.38 -15.83
N THR A 164 -14.09 -9.25 -15.76
CA THR A 164 -12.63 -9.22 -15.90
C THR A 164 -11.89 -9.38 -14.58
N GLY A 165 -12.57 -9.17 -13.45
CA GLY A 165 -11.95 -9.09 -12.12
C GLY A 165 -11.06 -7.86 -11.93
N LYS A 166 -10.99 -6.95 -12.91
CA LYS A 166 -10.21 -5.72 -12.81
C LYS A 166 -10.87 -4.77 -11.83
N THR A 167 -10.03 -4.00 -11.16
CA THR A 167 -10.46 -3.04 -10.14
C THR A 167 -10.20 -1.62 -10.62
N THR A 168 -11.15 -0.74 -10.32
CA THR A 168 -11.05 0.69 -10.60
C THR A 168 -11.27 1.46 -9.32
N HIS A 169 -10.29 2.27 -8.93
CA HIS A 169 -10.35 3.14 -7.76
C HIS A 169 -10.68 4.56 -8.19
N ARG A 170 -11.63 5.19 -7.51
CA ARG A 170 -12.02 6.59 -7.71
C ARG A 170 -11.70 7.37 -6.44
N VAL A 171 -10.83 8.37 -6.58
CA VAL A 171 -10.46 9.30 -5.50
C VAL A 171 -10.91 10.70 -5.90
N GLY A 172 -11.97 11.19 -5.28
CA GLY A 172 -12.45 12.56 -5.38
C GLY A 172 -11.97 13.41 -4.21
N LEU A 173 -11.39 14.56 -4.51
CA LEU A 173 -11.02 15.59 -3.54
C LEU A 173 -11.79 16.86 -3.86
N THR A 174 -12.48 17.42 -2.87
CA THR A 174 -13.12 18.73 -2.97
C THR A 174 -12.58 19.63 -1.86
N VAL A 175 -11.87 20.68 -2.27
CA VAL A 175 -11.19 21.62 -1.40
C VAL A 175 -12.13 22.78 -1.10
N SER A 176 -12.55 22.91 0.16
CA SER A 176 -13.35 24.05 0.58
C SER A 176 -12.44 25.19 1.03
N GLN A 177 -12.43 26.27 0.25
CA GLN A 177 -11.70 27.48 0.62
C GLN A 177 -12.50 28.43 1.51
N GLN A 178 -13.82 28.27 1.61
CA GLN A 178 -14.70 29.31 2.16
C GLN A 178 -14.20 29.86 3.51
N PRO A 179 -13.74 31.11 3.53
CA PRO A 179 -13.92 31.98 4.66
C PRO A 179 -15.24 32.70 4.40
N SER A 180 -16.39 32.01 4.49
CA SER A 180 -17.67 32.70 4.30
C SER A 180 -17.76 33.76 5.39
N HIS A 181 -17.79 35.02 4.94
CA HIS A 181 -17.79 36.24 5.73
C HIS A 181 -18.49 36.08 7.08
N THR A 182 -17.75 36.41 8.14
CA THR A 182 -18.16 36.33 9.55
C THR A 182 -18.44 34.91 10.06
N CYS A 183 -17.52 34.37 10.86
CA CYS A 183 -17.90 33.47 11.97
C CYS A 183 -18.73 34.30 12.97
N SER A 184 -19.89 34.78 12.55
CA SER A 184 -20.81 35.53 13.40
C SER A 184 -21.58 34.55 14.29
N HIS A 185 -21.91 33.35 13.81
CA HIS A 185 -22.57 32.30 14.59
C HIS A 185 -21.99 30.91 14.29
N GLY A 186 -21.54 30.17 15.32
CA GLY A 186 -21.57 28.71 15.28
C GLY A 186 -20.41 27.94 14.64
N CYS A 187 -19.21 28.49 14.46
CA CYS A 187 -18.06 27.59 14.36
C CYS A 187 -17.78 27.08 15.77
N PHE A 188 -18.18 25.85 16.09
CA PHE A 188 -17.96 25.19 17.38
C PHE A 188 -16.50 25.35 17.89
N ILE A 189 -15.54 25.42 16.96
CA ILE A 189 -14.11 25.61 17.26
C ILE A 189 -13.75 27.08 17.57
N CYS A 190 -14.45 28.05 17.00
CA CYS A 190 -14.22 29.48 17.27
C CYS A 190 -15.07 30.02 18.43
N GLU A 191 -16.23 29.42 18.70
CA GLU A 191 -17.20 29.87 19.70
C GLU A 191 -16.70 29.68 21.14
N ALA A 192 -15.91 28.62 21.38
CA ALA A 192 -15.31 28.34 22.68
C ALA A 192 -14.18 29.31 23.11
N MET A 193 -13.66 30.15 22.21
CA MET A 193 -12.51 31.05 22.48
C MET A 193 -12.79 32.53 22.14
N SER A 194 -14.02 32.98 22.41
CA SER A 194 -14.60 34.25 21.97
C SER A 194 -13.93 35.57 22.40
N TYR A 195 -12.71 35.56 22.98
CA TYR A 195 -11.96 36.80 23.27
C TYR A 195 -10.71 37.05 22.41
N ASN A 196 -10.24 36.09 21.59
CA ASN A 196 -9.10 36.32 20.69
C ASN A 196 -9.30 35.64 19.32
N ARG A 197 -10.04 36.33 18.42
CA ARG A 197 -10.36 35.87 17.06
C ARG A 197 -9.12 35.88 16.14
N ARG A 198 -8.26 34.86 16.23
CA ARG A 198 -7.28 34.61 15.14
C ARG A 198 -7.99 33.95 13.97
N PRO A 199 -7.79 34.41 12.72
CA PRO A 199 -8.29 33.72 11.53
C PRO A 199 -7.81 32.26 11.54
N CYS A 200 -8.68 31.35 11.11
CA CYS A 200 -8.29 29.96 10.91
C CYS A 200 -7.24 29.94 9.80
N ALA A 201 -5.99 29.57 10.13
CA ALA A 201 -4.96 29.46 9.12
C ALA A 201 -5.36 28.38 8.11
N THR A 202 -5.39 28.73 6.83
CA THR A 202 -5.52 27.79 5.73
C THR A 202 -4.14 27.25 5.40
N VAL A 203 -4.02 25.93 5.29
CA VAL A 203 -2.74 25.27 4.97
C VAL A 203 -3.01 24.25 3.85
N PRO A 204 -2.08 24.09 2.88
CA PRO A 204 -2.14 23.00 1.92
C PRO A 204 -2.13 21.62 2.62
N PHE A 205 -2.92 20.67 2.12
CA PHE A 205 -2.82 19.27 2.52
C PHE A 205 -1.93 18.52 1.52
N LYS A 206 -1.00 17.71 2.03
CA LYS A 206 -0.21 16.77 1.22
C LYS A 206 -0.77 15.37 1.37
N ILE A 207 -1.34 14.83 0.30
CA ILE A 207 -2.01 13.53 0.28
C ILE A 207 -1.22 12.58 -0.61
N ALA A 208 -0.73 11.48 -0.06
CA ALA A 208 -0.12 10.42 -0.85
C ALA A 208 -1.17 9.38 -1.25
N ARG A 209 -1.17 8.96 -2.51
CA ARG A 209 -1.85 7.75 -2.97
C ARG A 209 -0.81 6.71 -3.32
N TYR A 210 -1.00 5.51 -2.81
CA TYR A 210 -0.13 4.37 -3.04
C TYR A 210 -0.92 3.15 -3.50
N ASN A 211 -0.54 2.57 -4.64
CA ASN A 211 -1.04 1.25 -5.04
C ASN A 211 -0.13 0.17 -4.44
N ALA A 212 -0.65 -0.62 -3.50
CA ALA A 212 0.11 -1.73 -2.94
C ALA A 212 0.11 -2.95 -3.88
N ALA A 213 -0.89 -3.09 -4.74
CA ALA A 213 -1.06 -4.26 -5.62
C ALA A 213 -0.97 -5.61 -4.88
N GLY A 214 -1.29 -5.65 -3.58
CA GLY A 214 -1.04 -6.79 -2.70
C GLY A 214 -0.24 -6.38 -1.45
N ALA A 215 -0.91 -5.77 -0.46
CA ALA A 215 -0.26 -5.27 0.75
C ALA A 215 0.28 -6.37 1.69
N GLY A 216 0.12 -7.65 1.35
CA GLY A 216 0.70 -8.78 2.09
C GLY A 216 2.19 -9.01 1.84
N ASN A 217 2.78 -8.31 0.86
CA ASN A 217 4.23 -8.30 0.69
C ASN A 217 4.87 -7.31 1.67
N SER A 218 5.84 -7.78 2.47
CA SER A 218 6.50 -7.02 3.53
C SER A 218 7.22 -5.76 3.00
N ILE A 219 7.64 -5.73 1.73
CA ILE A 219 8.28 -4.57 1.10
C ILE A 219 7.42 -3.30 1.13
N HIS A 220 6.10 -3.45 1.19
CA HIS A 220 5.19 -2.31 1.21
C HIS A 220 5.32 -1.48 2.49
N SER A 221 5.68 -2.10 3.61
CA SER A 221 5.94 -1.37 4.86
C SER A 221 7.16 -0.46 4.72
N CYS A 222 8.29 -0.99 4.23
CA CYS A 222 9.50 -0.23 3.93
C CYS A 222 9.23 0.91 2.93
N ARG A 223 8.49 0.64 1.85
CA ARG A 223 8.12 1.66 0.85
C ARG A 223 7.23 2.74 1.46
N SER A 224 6.27 2.38 2.29
CA SER A 224 5.41 3.35 3.00
C SER A 224 6.23 4.26 3.91
N LEU A 225 7.17 3.70 4.68
CA LEU A 225 8.07 4.48 5.53
C LEU A 225 8.94 5.41 4.71
N ALA A 226 9.49 4.96 3.58
CA ALA A 226 10.25 5.81 2.67
C ALA A 226 9.40 6.96 2.10
N ILE A 227 8.12 6.73 1.77
CA ILE A 227 7.21 7.80 1.36
C ILE A 227 6.98 8.77 2.53
N LYS A 228 6.71 8.25 3.72
CA LYS A 228 6.49 9.06 4.92
C LYS A 228 7.70 9.96 5.23
N ASP A 229 8.90 9.41 5.20
CA ASP A 229 10.11 10.11 5.61
C ASP A 229 10.59 11.11 4.54
N ASN A 230 10.47 10.77 3.26
CA ASN A 230 10.94 11.64 2.16
C ASN A 230 9.90 12.67 1.70
N GLN A 231 8.61 12.30 1.76
CA GLN A 231 7.53 13.13 1.23
C GLN A 231 6.66 13.76 2.32
N ALA A 232 6.68 13.25 3.54
CA ALA A 232 5.89 13.73 4.68
C ALA A 232 4.42 14.03 4.34
N PRO A 233 3.65 13.08 3.74
CA PRO A 233 2.24 13.32 3.47
C PRO A 233 1.43 13.29 4.77
N ASP A 234 0.53 14.26 4.90
CA ASP A 234 -0.41 14.40 6.02
C ASP A 234 -1.41 13.24 6.07
N PHE A 235 -1.78 12.73 4.88
CA PHE A 235 -2.80 11.73 4.68
C PHE A 235 -2.34 10.75 3.59
N MET A 236 -2.57 9.45 3.78
CA MET A 236 -2.21 8.43 2.81
C MET A 236 -3.42 7.57 2.43
N ILE A 237 -3.61 7.34 1.13
CA ILE A 237 -4.62 6.45 0.57
C ILE A 237 -3.90 5.26 -0.04
N VAL A 238 -4.06 4.07 0.54
CA VAL A 238 -3.49 2.83 0.03
C VAL A 238 -4.58 2.05 -0.70
N THR A 239 -4.36 1.71 -1.96
CA THR A 239 -5.29 0.98 -2.83
C THR A 239 -4.73 -0.41 -3.17
N GLU A 240 -5.60 -1.33 -3.60
CA GLU A 240 -5.24 -2.73 -3.88
C GLU A 240 -4.56 -3.39 -2.68
N THR A 241 -5.15 -3.23 -1.51
CA THR A 241 -4.59 -3.81 -0.29
C THR A 241 -4.70 -5.33 -0.32
N ARG A 242 -5.80 -5.87 -0.88
CA ARG A 242 -6.10 -7.30 -1.06
C ARG A 242 -6.07 -8.14 0.22
N LEU A 243 -5.83 -7.53 1.37
CA LEU A 243 -5.76 -8.16 2.68
C LEU A 243 -7.06 -8.01 3.46
N HIS A 244 -7.31 -8.99 4.32
CA HIS A 244 -8.49 -9.05 5.17
C HIS A 244 -8.16 -9.25 6.65
N GLY A 245 -9.09 -8.84 7.52
CA GLY A 245 -9.13 -9.21 8.92
C GLY A 245 -7.86 -8.82 9.70
N ILE A 246 -7.40 -9.70 10.59
CA ILE A 246 -6.25 -9.41 11.47
C ILE A 246 -4.97 -9.11 10.70
N ARG A 247 -4.70 -9.83 9.60
CA ARG A 247 -3.52 -9.57 8.75
C ARG A 247 -3.55 -8.18 8.14
N ALA A 248 -4.72 -7.68 7.75
CA ALA A 248 -4.86 -6.31 7.26
C ALA A 248 -4.56 -5.28 8.36
N ILE A 249 -5.02 -5.53 9.58
CA ILE A 249 -4.77 -4.66 10.74
C ILE A 249 -3.26 -4.62 11.05
N ASP A 250 -2.62 -5.78 11.14
CA ASP A 250 -1.19 -5.91 11.44
C ASP A 250 -0.35 -5.21 10.37
N MET A 251 -0.57 -5.53 9.09
CA MET A 251 0.18 -4.91 7.99
C MET A 251 -0.02 -3.41 7.91
N ARG A 252 -1.24 -2.92 8.16
CA ARG A 252 -1.55 -1.49 8.15
C ARG A 252 -0.82 -0.75 9.27
N SER A 253 -0.62 -1.36 10.43
CA SER A 253 0.14 -0.76 11.53
C SER A 253 1.61 -0.49 11.16
N CYS A 254 2.15 -1.24 10.20
CA CYS A 254 3.53 -1.08 9.72
C CYS A 254 3.71 0.11 8.76
N PHE A 255 2.63 0.80 8.35
CA PHE A 255 2.72 1.94 7.42
C PHE A 255 3.16 3.25 8.10
N GLY A 256 3.28 3.24 9.43
CA GLY A 256 3.83 4.36 10.20
C GLY A 256 2.83 5.45 10.54
N TYR A 257 1.53 5.16 10.45
CA TYR A 257 0.43 6.06 10.84
C TYR A 257 -0.30 5.52 12.08
N ASP A 258 -0.80 6.40 12.94
CA ASP A 258 -1.46 6.03 14.20
C ASP A 258 -2.98 5.87 14.07
N GLN A 259 -3.58 6.37 12.99
CA GLN A 259 -5.00 6.25 12.70
C GLN A 259 -5.24 5.70 11.31
N ALA A 260 -6.33 4.94 11.17
CA ALA A 260 -6.69 4.36 9.90
C ALA A 260 -8.18 4.02 9.77
N GLN A 261 -8.63 3.94 8.52
CA GLN A 261 -9.87 3.26 8.13
C GLN A 261 -9.62 2.34 6.94
N SER A 262 -10.38 1.25 6.86
CA SER A 262 -10.31 0.29 5.76
C SER A 262 -11.65 0.07 5.09
N ILE A 263 -11.58 -0.18 3.80
CA ILE A 263 -12.58 -0.89 3.00
C ILE A 263 -11.95 -2.24 2.65
N GLU A 264 -12.66 -3.32 2.97
CA GLU A 264 -12.19 -4.67 2.72
C GLU A 264 -12.19 -4.97 1.20
N PRO A 265 -11.25 -5.79 0.70
CA PRO A 265 -11.29 -6.27 -0.68
C PRO A 265 -12.55 -7.11 -0.96
N ILE A 266 -12.88 -7.36 -2.22
CA ILE A 266 -13.87 -8.38 -2.60
C ILE A 266 -13.11 -9.57 -3.20
N SER A 267 -13.15 -10.72 -2.53
CA SER A 267 -12.45 -11.93 -2.99
C SER A 267 -10.95 -11.68 -3.30
N CYS A 268 -10.24 -11.01 -2.38
CA CYS A 268 -8.84 -10.57 -2.55
C CYS A 268 -8.60 -9.56 -3.70
N ARG A 269 -9.64 -8.85 -4.17
CA ARG A 269 -9.54 -7.81 -5.20
C ARG A 269 -9.84 -6.43 -4.63
N GLY A 270 -9.04 -5.44 -4.99
CA GLY A 270 -9.23 -4.08 -4.49
C GLY A 270 -8.90 -3.98 -3.02
N GLY A 271 -9.83 -3.40 -2.26
CA GLY A 271 -9.58 -3.00 -0.88
C GLY A 271 -8.81 -1.69 -0.82
N GLN A 272 -9.03 -0.96 0.26
CA GLN A 272 -8.46 0.37 0.43
C GLN A 272 -8.21 0.67 1.90
N TRP A 273 -7.10 1.32 2.21
CA TRP A 273 -6.87 1.97 3.50
C TRP A 273 -6.75 3.47 3.33
N VAL A 274 -7.21 4.22 4.33
CA VAL A 274 -6.91 5.63 4.50
C VAL A 274 -6.22 5.81 5.85
N LEU A 275 -5.06 6.46 5.87
CA LEU A 275 -4.12 6.52 6.98
C LEU A 275 -3.77 7.98 7.26
N TRP A 276 -3.64 8.36 8.54
CA TRP A 276 -3.24 9.72 8.91
C TRP A 276 -2.63 9.75 10.31
N HIS A 277 -1.97 10.86 10.62
CA HIS A 277 -1.47 11.15 11.97
C HIS A 277 -2.49 11.95 12.77
N SER A 278 -3.02 11.40 13.86
CA SER A 278 -4.03 12.06 14.70
C SER A 278 -3.56 13.39 15.29
N GLN A 279 -2.25 13.57 15.46
CA GLN A 279 -1.65 14.81 15.96
C GLN A 279 -1.70 15.96 14.94
N ASN A 280 -1.79 15.63 13.64
CA ASN A 280 -1.73 16.60 12.55
C ASN A 280 -3.06 16.75 11.83
N ILE A 281 -3.83 15.66 11.74
CA ILE A 281 -5.04 15.56 10.93
C ILE A 281 -6.19 14.99 11.75
N HIS A 282 -7.34 15.63 11.62
CA HIS A 282 -8.64 15.12 12.01
C HIS A 282 -9.42 14.71 10.75
N PHE A 283 -9.85 13.45 10.70
CA PHE A 283 -10.64 12.89 9.61
C PHE A 283 -12.03 12.48 10.10
N GLU A 284 -13.04 13.26 9.72
CA GLU A 284 -14.43 13.03 10.08
C GLU A 284 -15.12 12.21 8.98
N ILE A 285 -15.59 11.01 9.31
CA ILE A 285 -16.24 10.12 8.35
C ILE A 285 -17.73 10.43 8.31
N PHE A 286 -18.24 10.77 7.13
CA PHE A 286 -19.68 10.99 6.92
C PHE A 286 -20.40 9.73 6.49
N ARG A 287 -19.73 8.92 5.65
CA ARG A 287 -20.27 7.69 5.10
C ARG A 287 -19.15 6.69 4.90
N LYS A 288 -19.42 5.45 5.30
CA LYS A 288 -18.58 4.30 5.02
C LYS A 288 -19.50 3.13 4.68
N ASP A 289 -19.25 2.49 3.56
CA ASP A 289 -19.87 1.22 3.17
C ASP A 289 -18.80 0.25 2.67
N GLU A 290 -19.22 -0.86 2.06
CA GLU A 290 -18.32 -1.92 1.60
C GLU A 290 -17.40 -1.51 0.45
N LEU A 291 -17.68 -0.39 -0.22
CA LEU A 291 -16.93 0.04 -1.42
C LEU A 291 -16.53 1.51 -1.39
N LEU A 292 -16.97 2.28 -0.41
CA LEU A 292 -16.77 3.73 -0.35
C LEU A 292 -16.49 4.23 1.08
N ILE A 293 -15.52 5.14 1.18
CA ILE A 293 -15.31 6.03 2.32
C ILE A 293 -15.49 7.46 1.84
N ARG A 294 -16.33 8.21 2.52
CA ARG A 294 -16.47 9.65 2.36
C ARG A 294 -16.33 10.34 3.70
N GLY A 295 -15.47 11.35 3.74
CA GLY A 295 -15.24 12.11 4.95
C GLY A 295 -14.56 13.43 4.67
N ALA A 296 -14.22 14.15 5.73
CA ALA A 296 -13.55 15.42 5.64
C ALA A 296 -12.26 15.44 6.45
N ILE A 297 -11.21 15.93 5.80
CA ILE A 297 -9.87 16.09 6.31
C ILE A 297 -9.71 17.54 6.78
N SER A 298 -9.16 17.73 7.96
CA SER A 298 -8.85 19.04 8.54
C SER A 298 -7.58 18.95 9.37
N HIS A 299 -6.79 20.03 9.44
CA HIS A 299 -5.63 20.06 10.34
C HIS A 299 -6.08 20.18 11.79
N VAL A 300 -5.42 19.44 12.68
CA VAL A 300 -5.57 19.64 14.12
C VAL A 300 -4.93 20.97 14.49
N ARG A 301 -5.69 21.84 15.15
CA ARG A 301 -5.13 23.07 15.70
C ARG A 301 -4.21 22.68 16.85
N LYS A 302 -2.92 22.93 16.70
CA LYS A 302 -2.02 22.98 17.84
C LYS A 302 -2.51 24.13 18.73
N GLY A 303 -3.16 23.79 19.84
CA GLY A 303 -3.47 24.77 20.87
C GLY A 303 -2.19 25.49 21.30
N PRO A 304 -2.28 26.68 21.92
CA PRO A 304 -1.12 27.24 22.59
C PRO A 304 -0.59 26.15 23.52
N VAL A 305 0.66 25.73 23.32
CA VAL A 305 1.36 24.90 24.29
C VAL A 305 1.33 25.75 25.55
N LEU A 306 0.49 25.35 26.52
CA LEU A 306 0.52 25.95 27.85
C LEU A 306 1.94 25.71 28.32
N LYS A 307 2.77 26.76 28.27
CA LYS A 307 4.08 26.72 28.92
C LYS A 307 3.76 26.45 30.38
N ASP A 308 4.16 25.31 30.89
CA ASP A 308 4.01 25.00 32.30
C ASP A 308 4.59 26.16 33.10
N VAL A 309 3.70 26.90 33.76
CA VAL A 309 4.06 27.97 34.70
C VAL A 309 4.42 27.28 36.01
N SER A 310 5.52 26.54 36.00
CA SER A 310 6.19 25.97 37.16
C SER A 310 7.66 25.84 36.74
N SER A 311 8.62 26.58 37.25
CA SER A 311 8.81 27.05 38.62
C SER A 311 9.82 28.21 38.60
N SER A 312 9.46 29.38 39.10
CA SER A 312 10.46 30.34 39.56
C SER A 312 11.09 29.75 40.84
N PRO A 313 12.42 29.58 40.91
CA PRO A 313 13.08 29.29 42.17
C PRO A 313 12.91 30.51 43.09
N ALA A 314 12.47 30.23 44.31
CA ALA A 314 12.45 31.19 45.42
C ALA A 314 13.87 31.48 45.91
#